data_AF-A0YB66-F1
#
_entry.id   AF-A0YB66-F1
#
_cell.length_a   1.000
_cell.length_b   1.000
_cell.length_c   1.000
_cell.angle_alpha   90.00
_cell.angle_beta   90.00
_cell.angle_gamma   90.00
#
_symmetry.space_group_name_H-M   'P 1'
#
loop_
_entity.id
_entity.type
_entity.pdbx_description
1 polymer ?
#
loop_
_entity_poly.entity_id
_entity_poly.type
_entity_poly.pdbx_seq_one_letter_code
_entity_poly.pdbx_strand_id
1 'polypeptide(L)' 'MEGVFMLIPVSLVIVFMVITVFVWSVKNGQYEDLDKEAQRILFDDDELDIDTTPTPNPKTKDN' A
#
# COMPACT_ATOMS: atom_id res chain seq x y z
N MET A 1 8.17 28.28 33.67
CA MET A 1 7.20 27.17 33.53
C MET A 1 6.04 27.61 32.63
N GLU A 2 6.33 28.16 31.44
CA GLU A 2 5.31 28.87 30.63
C GLU A 2 5.11 28.21 29.26
N GLY A 3 6.15 27.60 28.68
CA GLY A 3 6.05 26.93 27.37
C GLY A 3 5.25 25.62 27.36
N VAL A 4 5.18 24.89 28.48
CA VAL A 4 4.46 23.60 28.55
C VAL A 4 2.96 23.77 28.27
N PHE A 5 2.38 24.90 28.66
CA PHE A 5 0.98 25.20 28.40
C PHE A 5 0.65 25.38 26.92
N MET A 6 1.62 25.78 26.09
CA MET A 6 1.45 25.85 24.62
C MET A 6 1.69 24.48 23.96
N LEU A 7 2.52 23.62 24.57
CA LEU A 7 2.80 22.28 24.04
C LEU A 7 1.64 21.29 24.23
N ILE A 8 0.83 21.44 25.29
CA ILE A 8 -0.35 20.60 25.55
C ILE A 8 -1.39 20.67 24.42
N PRO A 9 -1.89 21.84 23.99
CA PRO A 9 -2.85 21.90 22.89
C PRO A 9 -2.25 21.44 21.56
N VAL A 10 -0.97 21.73 21.32
CA VAL A 10 -0.28 21.30 20.09
C VAL A 10 -0.19 19.77 20.02
N SER A 11 0.16 19.11 21.12
CA SER A 11 0.22 17.64 21.15
C SER A 11 -1.16 17.00 20.99
N LEU A 12 -2.21 17.59 21.56
CA LEU A 12 -3.59 17.14 21.36
C LEU A 12 -4.02 17.20 19.90
N VAL A 13 -3.68 18.29 19.19
CA VAL A 13 -3.98 18.42 17.74
C VAL A 13 -3.24 17.36 16.93
N ILE A 14 -1.95 17.12 17.24
CA ILE A 14 -1.15 16.10 16.54
C ILE A 14 -1.76 14.70 16.77
N VAL A 15 -2.07 14.34 18.02
CA VAL A 15 -2.69 13.05 18.34
C VAL A 15 -4.02 12.90 17.63
N PHE A 16 -4.86 13.93 17.63
CA PHE A 16 -6.14 13.92 16.92
C PHE A 16 -5.97 13.73 15.41
N MET A 17 -4.98 14.40 14.81
CA MET A 17 -4.67 14.26 13.39
C MET A 17 -4.20 12.84 13.05
N VAL A 18 -3.31 12.26 13.87
CA VAL A 18 -2.83 10.88 13.69
C VAL A 18 -3.98 9.88 13.77
N ILE A 19 -4.86 10.00 14.78
CA ILE A 19 -6.03 9.13 14.92
C ILE A 19 -6.95 9.26 13.70
N THR A 20 -7.20 10.48 13.24
CA THR A 20 -8.07 10.73 12.08
C THR A 20 -7.52 10.07 10.82
N VAL A 21 -6.22 10.25 10.53
CA VAL A 21 -5.55 9.64 9.38
C VAL A 21 -5.53 8.12 9.51
N PHE A 22 -5.27 7.59 10.71
CA PHE A 22 -5.27 6.15 10.97
C PHE A 22 -6.65 5.52 10.72
N VAL A 23 -7.71 6.09 11.29
CA VAL A 23 -9.08 5.59 11.09
C VAL A 23 -9.49 5.70 9.62
N TRP A 24 -9.12 6.79 8.94
CA TRP A 24 -9.33 6.91 7.50
C TRP A 24 -8.60 5.82 6.73
N SER A 25 -7.31 5.59 7.01
CA SER A 25 -6.48 4.55 6.38
C SER A 25 -7.06 3.15 6.56
N VAL A 26 -7.55 2.82 7.77
CA VAL A 26 -8.19 1.53 8.04
C VAL A 26 -9.46 1.36 7.22
N LYS A 27 -10.28 2.42 7.14
CA LYS A 27 -11.51 2.40 6.33
C LYS A 27 -11.25 2.40 4.83
N ASN A 28 -10.11 2.92 4.38
CA ASN A 28 -9.75 3.03 2.96
C ASN A 28 -9.23 1.71 2.37
N GLY A 29 -9.22 0.61 3.12
CA GLY A 29 -8.90 -0.71 2.58
C GLY A 29 -7.43 -0.90 2.20
N GLN A 30 -6.49 -0.09 2.72
CA GLN A 30 -5.05 -0.27 2.43
C GLN A 30 -4.49 -1.65 2.83
N TYR A 31 -5.26 -2.44 3.59
CA TYR A 31 -4.94 -3.82 3.92
C TYR A 31 -5.31 -4.81 2.81
N GLU A 32 -6.24 -4.48 1.92
CA GLU A 32 -6.66 -5.37 0.81
C GLU A 32 -5.53 -5.52 -0.23
N ASP A 33 -4.76 -4.46 -0.48
CA ASP A 33 -3.56 -4.52 -1.34
C ASP A 33 -2.46 -5.41 -0.73
N LEU A 34 -2.30 -5.38 0.61
CA LEU A 34 -1.32 -6.22 1.31
C LEU A 34 -1.75 -7.69 1.36
N ASP A 35 -3.04 -7.96 1.52
CA ASP A 35 -3.60 -9.32 1.53
C ASP A 35 -3.41 -10.01 0.17
N LYS A 36 -3.62 -9.26 -0.92
CA LYS A 36 -3.34 -9.72 -2.28
C LYS A 36 -1.87 -10.05 -2.51
N GLU A 37 -0.95 -9.22 -2.00
CA GLU A 37 0.49 -9.47 -2.07
C GLU A 37 0.90 -10.71 -1.25
N ALA A 38 0.28 -10.91 -0.09
CA ALA A 38 0.49 -12.06 0.78
C ALA A 38 -0.01 -13.38 0.16
N GLN A 39 -1.11 -13.35 -0.59
CA GLN A 39 -1.53 -14.50 -1.39
C GLN A 39 -0.53 -14.80 -2.50
N ARG A 40 0.00 -13.77 -3.17
CA ARG A 40 0.99 -13.95 -4.24
C ARG A 40 2.24 -14.68 -3.75
N ILE A 41 2.83 -14.29 -2.62
CA ILE A 41 4.05 -14.95 -2.10
C ILE A 41 3.83 -16.41 -1.65
N LEU A 42 2.63 -16.78 -1.19
CA LEU A 42 2.35 -18.13 -0.70
C LEU A 42 1.90 -19.09 -1.81
N PHE A 43 1.27 -18.56 -2.86
CA PHE A 43 0.66 -19.36 -3.94
C PHE A 43 1.34 -19.19 -5.31
N ASP A 44 2.17 -18.16 -5.56
CA ASP A 44 2.94 -18.03 -6.81
C ASP A 44 4.22 -18.89 -6.82
N ASP A 45 4.65 -19.47 -5.69
CA ASP A 45 5.78 -20.41 -5.68
C ASP A 45 5.47 -21.71 -6.49
N ASP A 46 4.19 -22.01 -6.71
CA ASP A 46 3.72 -23.14 -7.52
C ASP A 46 3.56 -22.78 -9.02
N GLU A 47 3.55 -21.48 -9.35
CA GLU A 47 3.56 -20.98 -10.74
C GLU A 47 4.92 -20.34 -11.04
N LEU A 48 5.97 -21.16 -11.05
CA LEU A 48 7.14 -20.91 -11.89
C LEU A 48 6.73 -21.02 -13.37
N ASP A 49 5.83 -20.17 -13.85
CA ASP A 49 5.74 -19.86 -15.27
C ASP A 49 6.87 -18.85 -15.54
N ILE A 50 8.06 -19.41 -15.70
CA ILE A 50 9.22 -18.74 -16.29
C ILE A 50 8.90 -18.39 -17.75
N ASP A 51 7.89 -17.54 -18.01
CA ASP A 51 7.84 -16.79 -19.26
C ASP A 51 8.86 -15.65 -19.14
N THR A 52 10.10 -16.10 -19.25
CA THR A 52 11.18 -15.28 -19.75
C THR A 52 10.66 -14.60 -21.01
N THR A 53 10.95 -13.31 -21.13
CA THR A 53 10.82 -12.47 -22.34
C THR A 53 9.50 -11.68 -22.49
N PRO A 54 9.57 -10.34 -22.57
CA PRO A 54 8.54 -9.60 -23.28
C PRO A 54 8.64 -10.02 -24.75
N THR A 55 7.90 -11.04 -25.18
CA THR A 55 7.78 -11.37 -26.60
C THR A 55 7.01 -10.22 -27.27
N PRO A 56 7.64 -9.41 -28.13
CA PRO A 56 6.91 -8.45 -28.92
C PRO A 56 6.09 -9.25 -29.93
N ASN A 57 4.78 -9.18 -29.76
CA ASN A 57 3.77 -9.70 -30.66
C ASN A 57 4.14 -9.45 -32.15
N PRO A 58 4.35 -10.48 -32.99
CA PRO A 58 4.58 -10.29 -34.40
C PRO A 58 3.22 -10.08 -35.07
N LYS A 59 2.67 -8.86 -34.98
CA LYS A 59 1.71 -8.39 -35.98
C LYS A 59 2.47 -7.94 -37.22
N THR A 60 2.92 -8.90 -38.03
CA THR A 60 3.16 -8.68 -39.46
C THR A 60 2.61 -9.86 -40.23
N LYS A 61 1.28 -9.83 -40.41
CA LYS A 61 0.67 -10.32 -41.64
C LYS A 61 0.84 -9.19 -42.65
N ASP A 62 1.75 -9.31 -43.61
CA ASP A 62 1.57 -8.73 -44.94
C ASP A 62 2.56 -9.36 -45.94
N ASN A 63 2.02 -9.78 -47.09
CA ASN A 63 2.59 -10.29 -48.35
C ASN A 63 3.54 -11.51 -48.33
#